data_AF-A0A939YH55-F1
#
_entry.id   AF-A0A939YH55-F1
#
_cell.length_a   1.000
_cell.length_b   1.000
_cell.length_c   1.000
_cell.angle_alpha   90.00
_cell.angle_beta   90.00
_cell.angle_gamma   90.00
#
_symmetry.space_group_name_H-M   'P 1'
#
loop_
_entity.id
_entity.type
_entity.pdbx_description
1 polymer ?
#
loop_
_entity_poly.entity_id
_entity_poly.type
_entity_poly.pdbx_seq_one_letter_code
_entity_poly.pdbx_strand_id
1 'polypeptide(L)'
;MKEIEKYLCLEELMKPKKLEDNPYTLQFSYIPPQFIERLSLSSEIISNYTRDVPTYRGMFISGIRGSGKTVLMGYIRKKIAEYKNWITVDINPESDILRSLASSLYLIPSIKNLFVKAKLDFSILGIGVSVEKANLVASNEEDAVKMMLDVLKREKKKILITIDEVTYNEDISKFSHAMSSYANVGYDIYVLMTGLIENIKEIKNKKSLTFLYRAKVKELDNLNLLAISNNYKSTLGINEDEADVLARESKGYSLAFQALGYHYWNDICNHNGIAQFDRVRDELYVTLSELSYEKIWEELSFQDKNVVSEMCRIIERTGNNAVKIDDIRNGLNKTSNTFNTYRKRLIEKGIVVSSQYGYLEFTLPGFGRFVKLQSC
;
A
#
# COMPACT_ATOMS: atom_id res chain seq x y z
N MET A 1 -33.95 6.82 50.44
CA MET A 1 -33.02 5.95 49.69
C MET A 1 -33.50 5.67 48.25
N LYS A 2 -33.90 6.69 47.46
CA LYS A 2 -34.22 6.51 46.02
C LYS A 2 -33.92 7.74 45.13
N GLU A 3 -33.11 8.69 45.60
CA GLU A 3 -32.79 9.91 44.82
C GLU A 3 -31.30 10.19 44.64
N ILE A 4 -30.40 9.37 45.21
CA ILE A 4 -28.95 9.58 45.11
C ILE A 4 -28.32 8.71 44.00
N GLU A 5 -28.97 7.62 43.56
CA GLU A 5 -28.42 6.73 42.51
C GLU A 5 -28.57 7.28 41.08
N LYS A 6 -29.40 8.30 40.84
CA LYS A 6 -29.59 8.86 39.48
C LYS A 6 -28.53 9.89 39.08
N TYR A 7 -27.83 10.47 40.06
CA TYR A 7 -26.77 11.46 39.81
C TYR A 7 -25.39 10.83 39.60
N LEU A 8 -25.14 9.62 40.12
CA LEU A 8 -23.88 8.89 39.87
C LEU A 8 -23.74 8.40 38.42
N CYS A 9 -24.84 8.17 37.70
CA CYS A 9 -24.80 7.75 36.30
C CYS A 9 -24.49 8.93 35.34
N LEU A 10 -24.78 10.17 35.75
CA LEU A 10 -24.47 11.38 34.96
C LEU A 10 -23.03 11.86 35.19
N GLU A 11 -22.47 11.71 36.39
CA GLU A 11 -21.07 12.08 36.65
C GLU A 11 -20.06 11.16 35.94
N GLU A 12 -20.38 9.89 35.70
CA GLU A 12 -19.54 9.01 34.85
C GLU A 12 -19.62 9.36 33.36
N LEU A 13 -20.73 9.95 32.89
CA LEU A 13 -20.90 10.46 31.53
C LEU A 13 -20.27 11.85 31.31
N MET A 14 -19.93 12.57 32.39
CA MET A 14 -19.38 13.94 32.35
C MET A 14 -17.92 14.05 32.82
N LYS A 15 -17.24 12.94 33.12
CA LYS A 15 -15.78 12.96 33.17
C LYS A 15 -15.30 13.37 31.78
N PRO A 16 -14.39 14.36 31.63
CA PRO A 16 -13.71 14.54 30.36
C PRO A 16 -13.06 13.20 30.04
N LYS A 17 -13.63 12.47 29.07
CA LYS A 17 -12.98 11.33 28.44
C LYS A 17 -11.62 11.91 28.08
N LYS A 18 -10.56 11.42 28.74
CA LYS A 18 -9.18 11.82 28.48
C LYS A 18 -9.09 11.86 26.95
N LEU A 19 -9.00 13.05 26.34
CA LEU A 19 -9.20 13.21 24.90
C LEU A 19 -8.32 12.15 24.24
N GLU A 20 -8.94 11.12 23.69
CA GLU A 20 -8.22 10.00 23.11
C GLU A 20 -7.38 10.60 21.97
N ASP A 21 -6.13 10.16 21.86
CA ASP A 21 -5.31 10.53 20.71
C ASP A 21 -6.10 10.22 19.43
N ASN A 22 -5.96 11.05 18.39
CA ASN A 22 -6.70 10.85 17.14
C ASN A 22 -6.49 9.41 16.63
N PRO A 23 -7.55 8.61 16.47
CA PRO A 23 -7.43 7.20 16.10
C PRO A 23 -6.95 7.03 14.64
N TYR A 24 -7.13 8.06 13.83
CA TYR A 24 -6.64 8.13 12.46
C TYR A 24 -5.28 8.81 12.41
N THR A 25 -4.45 8.44 11.45
CA THR A 25 -3.14 9.07 11.27
C THR A 25 -2.84 9.30 9.79
N LEU A 26 -2.18 10.42 9.53
CA LEU A 26 -1.65 10.77 8.21
C LEU A 26 -0.20 10.32 8.02
N GLN A 27 0.37 9.59 8.98
CA GLN A 27 1.75 9.12 8.91
C GLN A 27 1.93 8.09 7.79
N PHE A 28 3.02 8.24 7.04
CA PHE A 28 3.40 7.33 5.97
C PHE A 28 4.14 6.09 6.49
N SER A 29 4.03 4.99 5.72
CA SER A 29 4.78 3.75 5.94
C SER A 29 4.63 3.13 7.32
N TYR A 30 3.51 3.42 7.97
CA TYR A 30 3.10 2.91 9.27
C TYR A 30 1.76 2.17 9.11
N ILE A 31 1.49 1.17 9.96
CA ILE A 31 0.16 0.54 10.01
C ILE A 31 -0.67 1.38 10.98
N PRO A 32 -1.66 2.17 10.49
CA PRO A 32 -2.45 3.04 11.35
C PRO A 32 -3.10 2.28 12.51
N PRO A 33 -3.35 2.91 13.66
CA PRO A 33 -4.08 2.27 14.76
C PRO A 33 -5.49 1.92 14.29
N GLN A 34 -6.14 2.84 13.58
CA GLN A 34 -7.40 2.61 12.91
C GLN A 34 -7.22 2.50 11.40
N PHE A 35 -7.44 1.31 10.83
CA PHE A 35 -7.54 1.11 9.39
C PHE A 35 -8.60 0.05 9.05
N ILE A 36 -8.99 -0.04 7.77
CA ILE A 36 -9.92 -1.07 7.31
C ILE A 36 -9.13 -2.28 6.83
N GLU A 37 -9.28 -3.38 7.57
CA GLU A 37 -8.62 -4.64 7.23
C GLU A 37 -9.21 -5.25 5.97
N ARG A 38 -8.35 -5.59 5.01
CA ARG A 38 -8.73 -6.36 3.80
C ARG A 38 -8.67 -7.86 4.08
N LEU A 39 -9.46 -8.31 5.06
CA LEU A 39 -9.38 -9.65 5.66
C LEU A 39 -9.34 -10.80 4.65
N SER A 40 -10.20 -10.78 3.63
CA SER A 40 -10.21 -11.83 2.60
C SER A 40 -8.87 -11.91 1.87
N LEU A 41 -8.31 -10.77 1.49
CA LEU A 41 -7.06 -10.71 0.74
C LEU A 41 -5.86 -11.04 1.63
N SER A 42 -5.77 -10.44 2.83
CA SER A 42 -4.67 -10.72 3.75
C SER A 42 -4.65 -12.19 4.17
N SER A 43 -5.80 -12.77 4.47
CA SER A 43 -5.93 -14.19 4.84
C SER A 43 -5.53 -15.11 3.70
N GLU A 44 -5.93 -14.81 2.46
CA GLU A 44 -5.53 -15.57 1.27
C GLU A 44 -3.99 -15.60 1.12
N ILE A 45 -3.35 -14.44 1.27
CA ILE A 45 -1.89 -14.31 1.11
C ILE A 45 -1.16 -15.04 2.24
N ILE A 46 -1.56 -14.81 3.50
CA ILE A 46 -0.96 -15.45 4.67
C ILE A 46 -1.14 -16.97 4.59
N SER A 47 -2.34 -17.45 4.24
CA SER A 47 -2.61 -18.88 4.07
C SER A 47 -1.75 -19.49 2.96
N ASN A 48 -1.60 -18.81 1.83
CA ASN A 48 -0.73 -19.28 0.75
C ASN A 48 0.74 -19.41 1.19
N TYR A 49 1.28 -18.44 1.92
CA TYR A 49 2.69 -18.46 2.36
C TYR A 49 2.94 -19.45 3.49
N THR A 50 1.98 -19.64 4.40
CA THR A 50 2.17 -20.47 5.60
C THR A 50 1.90 -21.96 5.37
N ARG A 51 1.25 -22.35 4.28
CA ARG A 51 1.01 -23.76 3.94
C ARG A 51 2.30 -24.51 3.56
N ASP A 52 2.22 -25.84 3.55
CA ASP A 52 3.37 -26.70 3.26
C ASP A 52 3.87 -26.56 1.81
N VAL A 53 2.95 -26.52 0.85
CA VAL A 53 3.27 -26.32 -0.58
C VAL A 53 2.55 -25.08 -1.09
N PRO A 54 3.22 -23.92 -1.17
CA PRO A 54 2.62 -22.67 -1.63
C PRO A 54 2.29 -22.72 -3.13
N THR A 55 1.20 -22.08 -3.54
CA THR A 55 0.83 -21.94 -4.96
C THR A 55 1.74 -20.94 -5.67
N TYR A 56 2.25 -19.95 -4.93
CA TYR A 56 3.23 -18.97 -5.41
C TYR A 56 4.13 -18.52 -4.26
N ARG A 57 5.38 -18.17 -4.59
CA ARG A 57 6.39 -17.68 -3.64
C ARG A 57 6.61 -16.17 -3.71
N GLY A 58 6.25 -15.55 -4.83
CA GLY A 58 6.36 -14.11 -5.06
C GLY A 58 4.99 -13.50 -5.33
N MET A 59 4.75 -12.32 -4.78
CA MET A 59 3.55 -11.54 -5.06
C MET A 59 3.84 -10.05 -5.15
N PHE A 60 3.17 -9.38 -6.09
CA PHE A 60 3.04 -7.94 -6.17
C PHE A 60 1.66 -7.48 -5.68
N ILE A 61 1.65 -6.45 -4.83
CA ILE A 61 0.48 -5.64 -4.52
C ILE A 61 0.59 -4.34 -5.32
N SER A 62 -0.30 -4.14 -6.30
CA SER A 62 -0.32 -2.95 -7.15
C SER A 62 -1.53 -2.06 -6.84
N GLY A 63 -1.53 -0.84 -7.37
CA GLY A 63 -2.63 0.11 -7.26
C GLY A 63 -2.13 1.54 -7.24
N ILE A 64 -3.08 2.49 -7.32
CA ILE A 64 -2.78 3.92 -7.28
C ILE A 64 -2.06 4.33 -5.98
N ARG A 65 -1.36 5.48 -6.01
CA ARG A 65 -0.81 6.12 -4.80
C ARG A 65 -1.93 6.27 -3.75
N GLY A 66 -1.57 6.11 -2.47
CA GLY A 66 -2.52 6.18 -1.34
C GLY A 66 -3.60 5.07 -1.25
N SER A 67 -3.55 4.01 -2.07
CA SER A 67 -4.54 2.91 -2.00
C SER A 67 -4.38 1.94 -0.82
N GLY A 68 -3.34 2.12 0.01
CA GLY A 68 -3.06 1.29 1.18
C GLY A 68 -2.13 0.09 0.91
N LYS A 69 -1.32 0.12 -0.17
CA LYS A 69 -0.37 -0.96 -0.50
C LYS A 69 0.61 -1.25 0.63
N THR A 70 1.34 -0.23 1.09
CA THR A 70 2.33 -0.33 2.17
C THR A 70 1.69 -0.78 3.48
N VAL A 71 0.50 -0.28 3.79
CA VAL A 71 -0.28 -0.68 4.99
C VAL A 71 -0.61 -2.17 4.93
N LEU A 72 -1.13 -2.67 3.80
CA LEU A 72 -1.45 -4.08 3.63
C LEU A 72 -0.19 -4.96 3.70
N MET A 73 0.90 -4.57 3.04
CA MET A 73 2.17 -5.28 3.11
C MET A 73 2.69 -5.35 4.56
N GLY A 74 2.68 -4.22 5.26
CA GLY A 74 3.07 -4.15 6.68
C GLY A 74 2.21 -5.02 7.57
N TYR A 75 0.89 -5.04 7.37
CA TYR A 75 -0.02 -5.91 8.11
C TYR A 75 0.29 -7.39 7.89
N ILE A 76 0.46 -7.81 6.63
CA ILE A 76 0.80 -9.21 6.30
C ILE A 76 2.16 -9.59 6.90
N ARG A 77 3.16 -8.70 6.79
CA ARG A 77 4.48 -8.88 7.40
C ARG A 77 4.38 -9.08 8.91
N LYS A 78 3.64 -8.20 9.60
CA LYS A 78 3.40 -8.28 11.05
C LYS A 78 2.76 -9.62 11.42
N LYS A 79 1.73 -10.06 10.69
CA LYS A 79 1.05 -11.33 10.93
C LYS A 79 1.95 -12.55 10.68
N ILE A 80 2.79 -12.51 9.65
CA ILE A 80 3.73 -13.59 9.37
C ILE A 80 4.84 -13.65 10.43
N ALA A 81 5.30 -12.52 10.94
CA ALA A 81 6.29 -12.46 12.02
C ALA A 81 5.80 -13.07 13.35
N GLU A 82 4.49 -13.20 13.56
CA GLU A 82 3.92 -13.88 14.75
C GLU A 82 4.22 -15.39 14.75
N TYR A 83 4.57 -15.99 13.61
CA TYR A 83 4.94 -17.41 13.51
C TYR A 83 6.40 -17.64 13.89
N LYS A 84 6.65 -18.48 14.90
CA LYS A 84 8.00 -18.72 15.48
C LYS A 84 9.09 -19.15 14.50
N ASN A 85 8.72 -19.77 13.38
CA ASN A 85 9.65 -20.24 12.36
C ASN A 85 9.85 -19.25 11.20
N TRP A 86 9.22 -18.08 11.24
CA TRP A 86 9.36 -17.07 10.21
C TRP A 86 10.34 -15.97 10.59
N ILE A 87 11.02 -15.46 9.59
CA ILE A 87 11.90 -14.30 9.65
C ILE A 87 11.36 -13.32 8.59
N THR A 88 11.13 -12.07 8.97
CA THR A 88 10.69 -11.03 8.03
C THR A 88 11.81 -10.02 7.84
N VAL A 89 12.11 -9.66 6.60
CA VAL A 89 13.16 -8.68 6.26
C VAL A 89 12.60 -7.66 5.28
N ASP A 90 12.69 -6.39 5.65
CA ASP A 90 12.40 -5.25 4.77
C ASP A 90 13.66 -4.86 3.99
N ILE A 91 13.52 -4.68 2.68
CA ILE A 91 14.62 -4.27 1.80
C ILE A 91 14.20 -3.03 1.01
N ASN A 92 15.12 -2.06 0.93
CA ASN A 92 14.99 -0.89 0.08
C ASN A 92 15.25 -1.28 -1.38
N PRO A 93 14.33 -1.02 -2.33
CA PRO A 93 14.51 -1.36 -3.75
C PRO A 93 15.68 -0.66 -4.45
N GLU A 94 16.15 0.47 -3.90
CA GLU A 94 17.27 1.27 -4.43
C GLU A 94 18.63 0.88 -3.81
N SER A 95 18.66 -0.19 -3.00
CA SER A 95 19.89 -0.74 -2.43
C SER A 95 20.38 -1.96 -3.19
N ASP A 96 21.62 -2.39 -2.94
CA ASP A 96 22.06 -3.75 -3.30
C ASP A 96 21.22 -4.77 -2.52
N ILE A 97 20.23 -5.35 -3.19
CA ILE A 97 19.18 -6.15 -2.55
C ILE A 97 19.73 -7.41 -1.89
N LEU A 98 20.68 -8.10 -2.53
CA LEU A 98 21.25 -9.34 -1.99
C LEU A 98 22.17 -9.03 -0.82
N ARG A 99 22.98 -7.99 -0.91
CA ARG A 99 23.82 -7.54 0.20
C ARG A 99 22.99 -7.07 1.39
N SER A 100 21.94 -6.28 1.14
CA SER A 100 21.00 -5.82 2.17
C SER A 100 20.29 -6.99 2.84
N LEU A 101 19.88 -8.01 2.08
CA LEU A 101 19.29 -9.23 2.63
C LEU A 101 20.26 -9.97 3.54
N ALA A 102 21.48 -10.23 3.07
CA ALA A 102 22.50 -10.92 3.87
C ALA A 102 22.85 -10.13 5.14
N SER A 103 22.99 -8.81 5.03
CA SER A 103 23.25 -7.92 6.16
C SER A 103 22.12 -7.94 7.18
N SER A 104 20.87 -7.80 6.73
CA SER A 104 19.69 -7.86 7.61
C SER A 104 19.56 -9.20 8.32
N LEU A 105 19.83 -10.32 7.62
CA LEU A 105 19.82 -11.65 8.25
C LEU A 105 20.92 -11.77 9.31
N TYR A 106 22.13 -11.28 9.02
CA TYR A 106 23.26 -11.32 9.93
C TYR A 106 23.05 -10.45 11.18
N LEU A 107 22.28 -9.36 11.09
CA LEU A 107 22.00 -8.47 12.22
C LEU A 107 21.00 -9.07 13.23
N ILE A 108 20.23 -10.09 12.85
CA ILE A 108 19.28 -10.73 13.77
C ILE A 108 20.06 -11.63 14.75
N PRO A 109 20.09 -11.33 16.07
CA PRO A 109 21.01 -12.01 17.00
C PRO A 109 20.84 -13.53 17.05
N SER A 110 19.59 -14.01 17.06
CA SER A 110 19.30 -15.45 17.07
C SER A 110 19.75 -16.16 15.79
N ILE A 111 19.77 -15.44 14.66
CA ILE A 111 20.15 -15.98 13.35
C ILE A 111 21.66 -15.90 13.15
N LYS A 112 22.28 -14.78 13.53
CA LYS A 112 23.74 -14.61 13.60
C LYS A 112 24.42 -15.77 14.30
N ASN A 113 23.91 -16.17 15.47
CA ASN A 113 24.47 -17.26 16.25
C ASN A 113 24.49 -18.58 15.49
N LEU A 114 23.51 -18.84 14.62
CA LEU A 114 23.47 -20.03 13.77
C LEU A 114 24.59 -19.99 12.73
N PHE A 115 24.85 -18.83 12.13
CA PHE A 115 25.92 -18.66 11.14
C PHE A 115 27.31 -18.79 11.75
N VAL A 116 27.52 -18.20 12.94
CA VAL A 116 28.76 -18.34 13.70
C VAL A 116 29.01 -19.79 14.09
N LYS A 117 27.97 -20.49 14.58
CA LYS A 117 28.05 -21.93 14.90
C LYS A 117 28.38 -22.78 13.67
N ALA A 118 27.87 -22.41 12.51
CA ALA A 118 28.18 -23.04 11.23
C ALA A 118 29.57 -22.65 10.68
N LYS A 119 30.30 -21.74 11.36
CA LYS A 119 31.61 -21.20 10.96
C LYS A 119 31.62 -20.60 9.56
N LEU A 120 30.59 -19.81 9.24
CA LEU A 120 30.49 -19.09 7.97
C LEU A 120 31.10 -17.69 8.12
N ASP A 121 31.97 -17.29 7.18
CA ASP A 121 32.55 -15.95 7.13
C ASP A 121 32.01 -15.18 5.91
N PHE A 122 31.54 -13.95 6.17
CA PHE A 122 31.00 -13.03 5.18
C PHE A 122 31.74 -11.67 5.17
N SER A 123 32.80 -11.54 5.97
CA SER A 123 33.48 -10.26 6.23
C SER A 123 34.14 -9.64 5.00
N ILE A 124 34.54 -10.45 4.02
CA ILE A 124 35.09 -9.99 2.72
C ILE A 124 34.07 -9.11 1.97
N LEU A 125 32.77 -9.35 2.17
CA LEU A 125 31.67 -8.58 1.57
C LEU A 125 31.24 -7.38 2.45
N GLY A 126 32.00 -7.11 3.51
CA GLY A 126 31.64 -6.12 4.53
C GLY A 126 30.41 -6.52 5.36
N ILE A 127 30.09 -7.81 5.43
CA ILE A 127 28.97 -8.33 6.20
C ILE A 127 29.50 -8.98 7.48
N GLY A 128 29.21 -8.36 8.62
CA GLY A 128 29.60 -8.89 9.92
C GLY A 128 31.10 -8.84 10.20
N VAL A 129 31.54 -9.70 11.13
CA VAL A 129 32.95 -9.81 11.55
C VAL A 129 33.57 -11.10 11.02
N SER A 130 34.89 -11.10 10.83
CA SER A 130 35.62 -12.30 10.41
C SER A 130 35.51 -13.40 11.47
N VAL A 131 35.44 -14.65 11.00
CA VAL A 131 35.29 -15.84 11.85
C VAL A 131 36.58 -16.65 11.81
N GLU A 132 37.22 -16.79 12.97
CA GLU A 132 38.44 -17.59 13.07
C GLU A 132 38.18 -19.05 12.68
N LYS A 133 39.02 -19.61 11.79
CA LYS A 133 38.89 -20.98 11.26
C LYS A 133 37.53 -21.24 10.61
N ALA A 134 37.05 -20.30 9.80
CA ALA A 134 35.84 -20.45 9.00
C ALA A 134 35.88 -21.73 8.14
N ASN A 135 34.76 -22.46 8.08
CA ASN A 135 34.61 -23.63 7.22
C ASN A 135 34.36 -23.22 5.77
N LEU A 136 33.62 -22.13 5.57
CA LEU A 136 33.24 -21.59 4.27
C LEU A 136 33.30 -20.07 4.34
N VAL A 137 33.78 -19.46 3.25
CA VAL A 137 33.87 -18.02 3.08
C VAL A 137 33.08 -17.65 1.84
N ALA A 138 32.13 -16.72 1.96
CA ALA A 138 31.33 -16.29 0.83
C ALA A 138 32.16 -15.47 -0.15
N SER A 139 32.04 -15.76 -1.45
CA SER A 139 32.81 -15.09 -2.50
C SER A 139 32.08 -13.90 -3.12
N ASN A 140 30.75 -13.88 -3.01
CA ASN A 140 29.85 -12.82 -3.47
C ASN A 140 28.53 -12.86 -2.67
N GLU A 141 27.64 -11.89 -2.91
CA GLU A 141 26.36 -11.71 -2.21
C GLU A 141 25.39 -12.89 -2.43
N GLU A 142 25.35 -13.47 -3.63
CA GLU A 142 24.50 -14.62 -3.93
C GLU A 142 24.93 -15.85 -3.13
N ASP A 143 26.24 -16.10 -3.04
CA ASP A 143 26.84 -17.15 -2.22
C ASP A 143 26.55 -16.92 -0.74
N ALA A 144 26.71 -15.68 -0.25
CA ALA A 144 26.44 -15.33 1.15
C ALA A 144 24.99 -15.66 1.54
N VAL A 145 24.01 -15.19 0.75
CA VAL A 145 22.60 -15.48 0.98
C VAL A 145 22.34 -16.99 0.88
N LYS A 146 22.89 -17.69 -0.11
CA LYS A 146 22.72 -19.15 -0.25
C LYS A 146 23.23 -19.91 0.97
N MET A 147 24.42 -19.59 1.46
CA MET A 147 25.01 -20.20 2.66
C MET A 147 24.16 -19.93 3.91
N MET A 148 23.60 -18.73 4.04
CA MET A 148 22.65 -18.40 5.11
C MET A 148 21.36 -19.22 4.98
N LEU A 149 20.81 -19.36 3.76
CA LEU A 149 19.62 -20.16 3.50
C LEU A 149 19.82 -21.64 3.79
N ASP A 150 21.01 -22.20 3.54
CA ASP A 150 21.35 -23.58 3.91
C ASP A 150 21.24 -23.82 5.42
N VAL A 151 21.75 -22.89 6.22
CA VAL A 151 21.64 -22.96 7.69
C VAL A 151 20.18 -22.84 8.12
N LEU A 152 19.46 -21.86 7.58
CA LEU A 152 18.05 -21.61 7.93
C LEU A 152 17.13 -22.78 7.56
N LYS A 153 17.37 -23.44 6.43
CA LYS A 153 16.62 -24.64 6.00
C LYS A 153 16.77 -25.79 7.00
N ARG A 154 17.99 -26.04 7.51
CA ARG A 154 18.25 -27.07 8.53
C ARG A 154 17.51 -26.77 9.85
N GLU A 155 17.43 -25.49 10.20
CA GLU A 155 16.68 -24.99 11.36
C GLU A 155 15.17 -24.81 11.10
N LYS A 156 14.68 -25.26 9.93
CA LYS A 156 13.27 -25.17 9.49
C LYS A 156 12.70 -23.75 9.56
N LYS A 157 13.56 -22.75 9.29
CA LYS A 157 13.18 -21.34 9.24
C LYS A 157 12.76 -20.94 7.83
N LYS A 158 11.72 -20.11 7.75
CA LYS A 158 11.18 -19.50 6.52
C LYS A 158 11.49 -18.01 6.52
N ILE A 159 11.68 -17.42 5.34
CA ILE A 159 11.94 -15.98 5.19
C ILE A 159 10.86 -15.34 4.31
N LEU A 160 10.29 -14.25 4.79
CA LEU A 160 9.52 -13.29 3.98
C LEU A 160 10.37 -12.04 3.75
N ILE A 161 10.60 -11.72 2.48
CA ILE A 161 11.22 -10.48 2.04
C ILE A 161 10.12 -9.52 1.61
N THR A 162 10.17 -8.30 2.11
CA THR A 162 9.26 -7.22 1.73
C THR A 162 10.02 -6.09 1.06
N ILE A 163 9.52 -5.62 -0.08
CA ILE A 163 10.11 -4.51 -0.85
C ILE A 163 8.98 -3.55 -1.22
N ASP A 164 9.01 -2.34 -0.68
CA ASP A 164 8.00 -1.31 -0.97
C ASP A 164 8.39 -0.51 -2.22
N GLU A 165 7.40 -0.04 -2.98
CA GLU A 165 7.59 0.86 -4.13
C GLU A 165 8.60 0.38 -5.20
N VAL A 166 8.57 -0.91 -5.51
CA VAL A 166 9.51 -1.52 -6.46
C VAL A 166 9.40 -0.92 -7.87
N THR A 167 10.56 -0.65 -8.45
CA THR A 167 10.77 -0.25 -9.85
C THR A 167 11.70 -1.27 -10.52
N TYR A 168 11.74 -1.27 -11.86
CA TYR A 168 12.72 -2.10 -12.55
C TYR A 168 14.12 -1.44 -12.46
N ASN A 169 15.10 -2.19 -11.96
CA ASN A 169 16.51 -1.83 -11.99
C ASN A 169 17.38 -3.11 -12.07
N GLU A 170 18.71 -2.94 -12.18
CA GLU A 170 19.64 -4.07 -12.29
C GLU A 170 19.65 -4.96 -11.05
N ASP A 171 19.48 -4.41 -9.85
CA ASP A 171 19.52 -5.19 -8.62
C ASP A 171 18.24 -6.02 -8.42
N ILE A 172 17.07 -5.52 -8.84
CA ILE A 172 15.83 -6.29 -8.95
C ILE A 172 15.98 -7.43 -9.95
N SER A 173 16.70 -7.20 -11.05
CA SER A 173 17.02 -8.24 -12.03
C SER A 173 17.88 -9.36 -11.41
N LYS A 174 19.02 -9.00 -10.80
CA LYS A 174 19.90 -9.94 -10.08
C LYS A 174 19.15 -10.70 -8.99
N PHE A 175 18.37 -9.99 -8.18
CA PHE A 175 17.53 -10.57 -7.13
C PHE A 175 16.53 -11.59 -7.70
N SER A 176 15.85 -11.28 -8.81
CA SER A 176 14.92 -12.22 -9.45
C SER A 176 15.63 -13.51 -9.92
N HIS A 177 16.87 -13.41 -10.42
CA HIS A 177 17.65 -14.56 -10.82
C HIS A 177 18.06 -15.42 -9.62
N ALA A 178 18.58 -14.80 -8.56
CA ALA A 178 18.92 -15.47 -7.31
C ALA A 178 17.70 -16.17 -6.69
N MET A 179 16.55 -15.49 -6.63
CA MET A 179 15.29 -16.06 -6.13
C MET A 179 14.82 -17.28 -6.94
N SER A 180 15.05 -17.29 -8.27
CA SER A 180 14.77 -18.45 -9.12
C SER A 180 15.64 -19.65 -8.71
N SER A 181 16.94 -19.40 -8.52
CA SER A 181 17.91 -20.41 -8.05
C SER A 181 17.50 -20.96 -6.68
N TYR A 182 17.18 -20.07 -5.73
CA TYR A 182 16.82 -20.44 -4.36
C TYR A 182 15.52 -21.26 -4.28
N ALA A 183 14.52 -20.88 -5.07
CA ALA A 183 13.27 -21.63 -5.15
C ALA A 183 13.47 -23.04 -5.74
N ASN A 184 14.33 -23.18 -6.74
CA ASN A 184 14.62 -24.48 -7.39
C ASN A 184 15.30 -25.48 -6.44
N VAL A 185 16.15 -25.01 -5.53
CA VAL A 185 16.81 -25.85 -4.50
C VAL A 185 15.89 -26.07 -3.27
N GLY A 186 14.69 -25.48 -3.29
CA GLY A 186 13.67 -25.67 -2.27
C GLY A 186 13.98 -24.98 -0.95
N TYR A 187 14.59 -23.79 -0.96
CA TYR A 187 14.64 -22.94 0.23
C TYR A 187 13.27 -22.33 0.51
N ASP A 188 12.90 -22.16 1.77
CA ASP A 188 11.63 -21.51 2.18
C ASP A 188 11.77 -19.98 2.19
N ILE A 189 11.95 -19.40 1.01
CA ILE A 189 12.07 -17.97 0.79
C ILE A 189 10.89 -17.45 -0.05
N TYR A 190 10.28 -16.35 0.42
CA TYR A 190 9.04 -15.77 -0.10
C TYR A 190 9.22 -14.26 -0.26
N VAL A 191 8.54 -13.65 -1.23
CA VAL A 191 8.67 -12.23 -1.55
C VAL A 191 7.30 -11.58 -1.66
N LEU A 192 7.11 -10.45 -0.97
CA LEU A 192 5.96 -9.58 -1.12
C LEU A 192 6.45 -8.18 -1.50
N MET A 193 6.05 -7.72 -2.68
CA MET A 193 6.46 -6.44 -3.24
C MET A 193 5.25 -5.53 -3.42
N THR A 194 5.44 -4.22 -3.30
CA THR A 194 4.42 -3.24 -3.73
C THR A 194 4.96 -2.36 -4.85
N GLY A 195 4.08 -1.79 -5.66
CA GLY A 195 4.47 -0.81 -6.67
C GLY A 195 3.28 -0.18 -7.38
N LEU A 196 3.55 0.82 -8.22
CA LEU A 196 2.55 1.34 -9.16
C LEU A 196 2.30 0.33 -10.29
N ILE A 197 1.13 0.43 -10.92
CA ILE A 197 0.67 -0.54 -11.92
C ILE A 197 1.64 -0.60 -13.12
N GLU A 198 2.14 0.55 -13.56
CA GLU A 198 3.16 0.67 -14.61
C GLU A 198 4.48 0.00 -14.23
N ASN A 199 4.98 0.20 -13.02
CA ASN A 199 6.24 -0.38 -12.55
C ASN A 199 6.14 -1.91 -12.50
N ILE A 200 5.03 -2.43 -11.98
CA ILE A 200 4.80 -3.88 -11.94
C ILE A 200 4.68 -4.45 -13.35
N LYS A 201 3.99 -3.76 -14.27
CA LYS A 201 3.91 -4.16 -15.68
C LYS A 201 5.28 -4.19 -16.34
N GLU A 202 6.12 -3.18 -16.10
CA GLU A 202 7.48 -3.12 -16.64
C GLU A 202 8.29 -4.35 -16.21
N ILE A 203 8.32 -4.67 -14.92
CA ILE A 203 9.01 -5.85 -14.38
C ILE A 203 8.44 -7.14 -14.99
N LYS A 204 7.11 -7.27 -15.04
CA LYS A 204 6.41 -8.44 -15.59
C LYS A 204 6.62 -8.63 -17.09
N ASN A 205 6.95 -7.59 -17.84
CA ASN A 205 7.23 -7.69 -19.28
C ASN A 205 8.63 -8.25 -19.58
N LYS A 206 9.54 -8.28 -18.59
CA LYS A 206 10.88 -8.86 -18.72
C LYS A 206 10.80 -10.37 -18.54
N LYS A 207 10.62 -11.11 -19.64
CA LYS A 207 10.53 -12.59 -19.63
C LYS A 207 11.77 -13.28 -19.03
N SER A 208 12.94 -12.63 -19.03
CA SER A 208 14.16 -13.12 -18.39
C SER A 208 14.04 -13.24 -16.87
N LEU A 209 13.21 -12.40 -16.23
CA LEU A 209 13.00 -12.35 -14.78
C LEU A 209 12.04 -13.44 -14.33
N THR A 210 12.44 -14.68 -14.53
CA THR A 210 11.57 -15.86 -14.47
C THR A 210 10.77 -16.01 -13.16
N PHE A 211 11.38 -15.69 -12.00
CA PHE A 211 10.69 -15.66 -10.71
C PHE A 211 9.62 -14.57 -10.63
N LEU A 212 9.99 -13.31 -10.90
CA LEU A 212 9.06 -12.17 -10.85
C LEU A 212 7.99 -12.22 -11.96
N TYR A 213 8.34 -12.75 -13.13
CA TYR A 213 7.41 -13.04 -14.21
C TYR A 213 6.29 -13.99 -13.76
N ARG A 214 6.59 -14.95 -12.88
CA ARG A 214 5.58 -15.88 -12.32
C ARG A 214 4.98 -15.42 -10.99
N ALA A 215 5.45 -14.30 -10.43
CA ALA A 215 4.84 -13.74 -9.24
C ALA A 215 3.37 -13.36 -9.50
N LYS A 216 2.52 -13.65 -8.51
CA LYS A 216 1.11 -13.27 -8.54
C LYS A 216 1.00 -11.75 -8.45
N VAL A 217 0.04 -11.16 -9.14
CA VAL A 217 -0.24 -9.72 -9.05
C VAL A 217 -1.65 -9.56 -8.50
N LYS A 218 -1.80 -8.75 -7.45
CA LYS A 218 -3.11 -8.29 -6.97
C LYS A 218 -3.13 -6.77 -6.99
N GLU A 219 -4.02 -6.23 -7.82
CA GLU A 219 -4.37 -4.81 -7.77
C GLU A 219 -5.32 -4.55 -6.60
N LEU A 220 -5.05 -3.49 -5.84
CA LEU A 220 -5.89 -3.07 -4.74
C LEU A 220 -7.08 -2.27 -5.23
N ASP A 221 -8.25 -2.86 -5.07
CA ASP A 221 -9.55 -2.24 -5.28
C ASP A 221 -9.83 -1.20 -4.19
N ASN A 222 -10.84 -0.34 -4.41
CA ASN A 222 -11.34 0.56 -3.37
C ASN A 222 -11.77 -0.19 -2.10
N LEU A 223 -11.72 0.50 -0.97
CA LEU A 223 -12.29 0.01 0.28
C LEU A 223 -13.81 -0.09 0.16
N ASN A 224 -14.38 -1.06 0.86
CA ASN A 224 -15.82 -1.25 0.91
C ASN A 224 -16.48 -0.10 1.69
N LEU A 225 -17.44 0.59 1.08
CA LEU A 225 -18.09 1.77 1.68
C LEU A 225 -18.85 1.44 2.97
N LEU A 226 -19.47 0.28 3.07
CA LEU A 226 -20.16 -0.16 4.30
C LEU A 226 -19.14 -0.40 5.42
N ALA A 227 -17.97 -0.95 5.11
CA ALA A 227 -16.88 -1.08 6.10
C ALA A 227 -16.38 0.29 6.58
N ILE A 228 -16.31 1.29 5.69
CA ILE A 228 -15.94 2.66 6.05
C ILE A 228 -17.00 3.30 6.95
N SER A 229 -18.26 3.23 6.55
CA SER A 229 -19.38 3.77 7.33
C SER A 229 -19.43 3.15 8.73
N ASN A 230 -19.38 1.82 8.82
CA ASN A 230 -19.34 1.12 10.10
C ASN A 230 -18.15 1.55 10.96
N ASN A 231 -16.98 1.76 10.34
CA ASN A 231 -15.81 2.24 11.05
C ASN A 231 -16.01 3.64 11.63
N TYR A 232 -16.43 4.60 10.81
CA TYR A 232 -16.67 5.97 11.26
C TYR A 232 -17.75 6.02 12.35
N LYS A 233 -18.86 5.30 12.17
CA LYS A 233 -19.91 5.18 13.18
C LYS A 233 -19.35 4.71 14.53
N SER A 234 -18.56 3.64 14.55
CA SER A 234 -18.00 3.10 15.78
C SER A 234 -16.89 3.96 16.39
N THR A 235 -16.00 4.51 15.57
CA THR A 235 -14.77 5.16 16.02
C THR A 235 -15.00 6.63 16.35
N LEU A 236 -15.80 7.35 15.55
CA LEU A 236 -16.12 8.76 15.77
C LEU A 236 -17.33 8.95 16.69
N GLY A 237 -18.10 7.88 16.96
CA GLY A 237 -19.30 7.95 17.81
C GLY A 237 -20.48 8.70 17.17
N ILE A 238 -20.51 8.76 15.84
CA ILE A 238 -21.55 9.47 15.06
C ILE A 238 -22.68 8.52 14.65
N ASN A 239 -23.80 9.09 14.18
CA ASN A 239 -24.91 8.29 13.66
C ASN A 239 -24.61 7.69 12.27
N GLU A 240 -25.47 6.79 11.81
CA GLU A 240 -25.29 6.05 10.56
C GLU A 240 -25.40 6.93 9.31
N ASP A 241 -26.32 7.89 9.29
CA ASP A 241 -26.51 8.80 8.16
C ASP A 241 -25.27 9.68 7.95
N GLU A 242 -24.70 10.21 9.04
CA GLU A 242 -23.46 10.98 9.01
C GLU A 242 -22.27 10.11 8.56
N ALA A 243 -22.14 8.90 9.11
CA ALA A 243 -21.08 7.97 8.72
C ALA A 243 -21.16 7.57 7.23
N ASP A 244 -22.37 7.39 6.70
CA ASP A 244 -22.62 7.11 5.29
C ASP A 244 -22.22 8.28 4.39
N VAL A 245 -22.47 9.52 4.82
CA VAL A 245 -22.02 10.72 4.11
C VAL A 245 -20.49 10.76 4.05
N LEU A 246 -19.81 10.54 5.17
CA LEU A 246 -18.34 10.49 5.20
C LEU A 246 -17.79 9.35 4.32
N ALA A 247 -18.39 8.17 4.40
CA ALA A 247 -18.00 7.03 3.58
C ALA A 247 -18.10 7.34 2.08
N ARG A 248 -19.21 7.96 1.63
CA ARG A 248 -19.38 8.38 0.24
C ARG A 248 -18.37 9.44 -0.18
N GLU A 249 -18.07 10.42 0.67
CA GLU A 249 -17.07 11.46 0.41
C GLU A 249 -15.67 10.85 0.21
N SER A 250 -15.32 9.80 0.96
CA SER A 250 -14.04 9.09 0.78
C SER A 250 -13.92 8.36 -0.57
N LYS A 251 -15.05 8.07 -1.25
CA LYS A 251 -15.15 7.21 -2.45
C LYS A 251 -14.47 5.83 -2.32
N GLY A 252 -14.25 5.35 -1.11
CA GLY A 252 -13.50 4.12 -0.86
C GLY A 252 -11.99 4.25 -1.02
N TYR A 253 -11.47 5.47 -1.22
CA TYR A 253 -10.03 5.71 -1.35
C TYR A 253 -9.37 5.67 0.03
N SER A 254 -8.39 4.77 0.22
CA SER A 254 -7.81 4.51 1.54
C SER A 254 -7.15 5.73 2.20
N LEU A 255 -6.48 6.59 1.43
CA LEU A 255 -5.91 7.83 1.96
C LEU A 255 -7.00 8.83 2.35
N ALA A 256 -8.06 8.96 1.54
CA ALA A 256 -9.19 9.81 1.89
C ALA A 256 -9.92 9.30 3.13
N PHE A 257 -10.04 7.98 3.30
CA PHE A 257 -10.59 7.39 4.52
C PHE A 257 -9.79 7.81 5.77
N GLN A 258 -8.46 7.73 5.72
CA GLN A 258 -7.61 8.18 6.84
C GLN A 258 -7.71 9.68 7.07
N ALA A 259 -7.57 10.49 6.01
CA ALA A 259 -7.58 11.94 6.13
C ALA A 259 -8.92 12.51 6.59
N LEU A 260 -10.03 11.95 6.08
CA LEU A 260 -11.36 12.38 6.47
C LEU A 260 -11.64 12.03 7.94
N GLY A 261 -11.26 10.82 8.39
CA GLY A 261 -11.38 10.46 9.81
C GLY A 261 -10.53 11.35 10.71
N TYR A 262 -9.31 11.65 10.29
CA TYR A 262 -8.38 12.52 11.03
C TYR A 262 -8.93 13.93 11.21
N HIS A 263 -9.35 14.58 10.11
CA HIS A 263 -9.88 15.95 10.16
C HIS A 263 -11.22 16.02 10.86
N TYR A 264 -12.12 15.05 10.62
CA TYR A 264 -13.40 15.00 11.31
C TYR A 264 -13.23 14.84 12.83
N TRP A 265 -12.33 13.96 13.28
CA TRP A 265 -12.01 13.79 14.71
C TRP A 265 -11.50 15.10 15.33
N ASN A 266 -10.57 15.77 14.66
CA ASN A 266 -10.04 17.04 15.18
C ASN A 266 -11.13 18.12 15.23
N ASP A 267 -12.01 18.17 14.24
CA ASP A 267 -13.07 19.16 14.18
C ASP A 267 -14.13 18.93 15.27
N ILE A 268 -14.56 17.69 15.54
CA ILE A 268 -15.45 17.39 16.67
C ILE A 268 -14.81 17.75 18.02
N CYS A 269 -13.50 17.50 18.19
CA CYS A 269 -12.78 17.84 19.42
C CYS A 269 -12.70 19.36 19.62
N ASN A 270 -12.56 20.13 18.55
CA ASN A 270 -12.45 21.59 18.59
C ASN A 270 -13.80 22.30 18.71
N HIS A 271 -14.92 21.64 18.39
CA HIS A 271 -16.25 22.26 18.29
C HIS A 271 -17.32 21.52 19.12
N ASN A 272 -16.97 21.08 20.33
CA ASN A 272 -17.90 20.48 21.29
C ASN A 272 -18.74 19.32 20.72
N GLY A 273 -18.12 18.47 19.89
CA GLY A 273 -18.76 17.29 19.32
C GLY A 273 -19.55 17.54 18.02
N ILE A 274 -19.58 18.78 17.50
CA ILE A 274 -20.32 19.11 16.28
C ILE A 274 -19.33 19.44 15.16
N ALA A 275 -19.22 18.54 14.18
CA ALA A 275 -18.37 18.78 13.02
C ALA A 275 -19.03 19.70 11.99
N GLN A 276 -18.25 20.61 11.42
CA GLN A 276 -18.60 21.41 10.24
C GLN A 276 -18.08 20.70 8.99
N PHE A 277 -18.92 19.85 8.38
CA PHE A 277 -18.48 18.95 7.31
C PHE A 277 -17.86 19.67 6.10
N ASP A 278 -18.33 20.87 5.73
CA ASP A 278 -17.74 21.63 4.63
C ASP A 278 -16.29 22.02 4.90
N ARG A 279 -15.95 22.38 6.15
CA ARG A 279 -14.58 22.68 6.57
C ARG A 279 -13.72 21.42 6.52
N VAL A 280 -14.21 20.33 7.08
CA VAL A 280 -13.53 19.03 7.06
C VAL A 280 -13.27 18.57 5.61
N ARG A 281 -14.21 18.82 4.68
CA ARG A 281 -14.05 18.51 3.26
C ARG A 281 -12.95 19.37 2.61
N ASP A 282 -12.89 20.65 2.93
CA ASP A 282 -11.82 21.53 2.43
C ASP A 282 -10.43 21.07 2.93
N GLU A 283 -10.31 20.77 4.22
CA GLU A 283 -9.07 20.23 4.82
C GLU A 283 -8.68 18.89 4.21
N LEU A 284 -9.65 18.00 3.97
CA LEU A 284 -9.44 16.75 3.25
C LEU A 284 -8.81 17.00 1.88
N TYR A 285 -9.37 17.90 1.07
CA TYR A 285 -8.88 18.11 -0.29
C TYR A 285 -7.48 18.74 -0.32
N VAL A 286 -7.15 19.61 0.64
CA VAL A 286 -5.78 20.13 0.81
C VAL A 286 -4.83 18.97 1.13
N THR A 287 -5.16 18.13 2.11
CA THR A 287 -4.33 16.97 2.47
C THR A 287 -4.16 16.00 1.30
N LEU A 288 -5.22 15.72 0.54
CA LEU A 288 -5.12 14.84 -0.64
C LEU A 288 -4.25 15.46 -1.74
N SER A 289 -4.27 16.79 -1.89
CA SER A 289 -3.38 17.51 -2.80
C SER A 289 -1.92 17.25 -2.46
N GLU A 290 -1.53 17.61 -1.24
CA GLU A 290 -0.15 17.55 -0.73
C GLU A 290 0.39 16.12 -0.69
N LEU A 291 -0.43 15.18 -0.21
CA LEU A 291 0.04 13.82 0.06
C LEU A 291 0.01 12.91 -1.17
N SER A 292 -0.79 13.22 -2.20
CA SER A 292 -1.00 12.32 -3.32
C SER A 292 -1.23 12.96 -4.69
N TYR A 293 -2.05 14.00 -4.81
CA TYR A 293 -2.53 14.43 -6.12
C TYR A 293 -1.48 15.19 -6.92
N GLU A 294 -0.60 15.95 -6.28
CA GLU A 294 0.54 16.61 -6.94
C GLU A 294 1.41 15.59 -7.68
N LYS A 295 1.83 14.52 -7.00
CA LYS A 295 2.63 13.44 -7.60
C LYS A 295 1.89 12.74 -8.73
N ILE A 296 0.60 12.43 -8.54
CA ILE A 296 -0.23 11.83 -9.60
C ILE A 296 -0.26 12.73 -10.84
N TRP A 297 -0.41 14.04 -10.65
CA TRP A 297 -0.43 15.01 -11.73
C TRP A 297 0.92 15.13 -12.42
N GLU A 298 2.03 15.20 -11.68
CA GLU A 298 3.39 15.22 -12.25
C GLU A 298 3.66 14.01 -13.14
N GLU A 299 3.18 12.83 -12.73
CA GLU A 299 3.34 11.57 -13.46
C GLU A 299 2.42 11.42 -14.69
N LEU A 300 1.43 12.31 -14.85
CA LEU A 300 0.60 12.33 -16.05
C LEU A 300 1.36 12.92 -17.23
N SER A 301 1.28 12.24 -18.39
CA SER A 301 1.76 12.84 -19.63
C SER A 301 0.95 14.08 -20.00
N PHE A 302 1.54 14.98 -20.77
CA PHE A 302 0.84 16.18 -21.27
C PHE A 302 -0.53 15.86 -21.91
N GLN A 303 -0.62 14.75 -22.65
CA GLN A 303 -1.86 14.34 -23.29
C GLN A 303 -2.89 13.77 -22.30
N ASP A 304 -2.45 13.11 -21.22
CA ASP A 304 -3.36 12.68 -20.15
C ASP A 304 -3.91 13.87 -19.38
N LYS A 305 -3.05 14.86 -19.08
CA LYS A 305 -3.45 16.15 -18.48
C LYS A 305 -4.55 16.81 -19.31
N ASN A 306 -4.36 16.92 -20.63
CA ASN A 306 -5.39 17.48 -21.51
C ASN A 306 -6.73 16.74 -21.42
N VAL A 307 -6.72 15.42 -21.30
CA VAL A 307 -7.96 14.63 -21.15
C VAL A 307 -8.68 14.95 -19.84
N VAL A 308 -7.97 14.94 -18.71
CA VAL A 308 -8.59 15.22 -17.40
C VAL A 308 -8.99 16.69 -17.26
N SER A 309 -8.25 17.63 -17.84
CA SER A 309 -8.62 19.05 -17.88
C SER A 309 -9.88 19.27 -18.73
N GLU A 310 -10.02 18.61 -19.87
CA GLU A 310 -11.24 18.69 -20.69
C GLU A 310 -12.45 18.09 -19.97
N MET A 311 -12.27 16.98 -19.25
CA MET A 311 -13.31 16.45 -18.35
C MET A 311 -13.77 17.51 -17.35
N CYS A 312 -12.84 18.23 -16.72
CA CYS A 312 -13.17 19.29 -15.75
C CYS A 312 -14.00 20.42 -16.39
N ARG A 313 -13.65 20.86 -17.60
CA ARG A 313 -14.42 21.89 -18.34
C ARG A 313 -15.85 21.43 -18.63
N ILE A 314 -16.03 20.17 -19.03
CA ILE A 314 -17.35 19.61 -19.31
C ILE A 314 -18.18 19.47 -18.02
N ILE A 315 -17.56 19.03 -16.92
CA ILE A 315 -18.22 18.95 -15.61
C ILE A 315 -18.71 20.34 -15.18
N GLU A 316 -17.88 21.37 -15.32
CA GLU A 316 -18.26 22.76 -14.98
C GLU A 316 -19.42 23.27 -15.83
N ARG A 317 -19.42 22.98 -17.14
CA ARG A 317 -20.50 23.39 -18.04
C ARG A 317 -21.83 22.65 -17.78
N THR A 318 -21.76 21.39 -17.37
CA THR A 318 -22.95 20.51 -17.30
C THR A 318 -23.47 20.29 -15.88
N GLY A 319 -22.65 20.54 -14.86
CA GLY A 319 -22.93 20.17 -13.47
C GLY A 319 -22.87 18.66 -13.19
N ASN A 320 -22.54 17.83 -14.18
CA ASN A 320 -22.56 16.37 -14.06
C ASN A 320 -21.15 15.81 -13.89
N ASN A 321 -20.93 15.00 -12.84
CA ASN A 321 -19.66 14.34 -12.59
C ASN A 321 -19.30 13.26 -13.64
N ALA A 322 -20.31 12.65 -14.26
CA ALA A 322 -20.15 11.69 -15.33
C ALA A 322 -20.08 12.39 -16.69
N VAL A 323 -18.95 12.23 -17.39
CA VAL A 323 -18.66 12.93 -18.64
C VAL A 323 -18.75 11.96 -19.81
N LYS A 324 -19.51 12.31 -20.86
CA LYS A 324 -19.59 11.51 -22.08
C LYS A 324 -18.22 11.45 -22.77
N ILE A 325 -17.82 10.24 -23.16
CA ILE A 325 -16.58 9.99 -23.89
C ILE A 325 -16.53 10.80 -25.20
N ASP A 326 -17.66 10.88 -25.92
CA ASP A 326 -17.72 11.63 -27.17
C ASP A 326 -17.51 13.14 -26.98
N ASP A 327 -18.00 13.71 -25.87
CA ASP A 327 -17.81 15.13 -25.59
C ASP A 327 -16.34 15.45 -25.35
N ILE A 328 -15.63 14.61 -24.59
CA ILE A 328 -14.19 14.75 -24.35
C ILE A 328 -13.41 14.61 -25.67
N ARG A 329 -13.76 13.59 -26.46
CA ARG A 329 -13.11 13.29 -27.73
C ARG A 329 -13.25 14.45 -28.72
N ASN A 330 -14.46 15.02 -28.82
CA ASN A 330 -14.74 16.15 -29.69
C ASN A 330 -14.04 17.42 -29.18
N GLY A 331 -14.06 17.69 -27.88
CA GLY A 331 -13.35 18.85 -27.29
C GLY A 331 -11.84 18.84 -27.53
N LEU A 332 -11.24 17.64 -27.62
CA LEU A 332 -9.80 17.48 -27.88
C LEU A 332 -9.45 17.23 -29.36
N ASN A 333 -10.42 17.22 -30.27
CA ASN A 333 -10.23 16.86 -31.68
C ASN A 333 -9.47 15.53 -31.87
N LYS A 334 -9.79 14.50 -31.07
CA LYS A 334 -9.16 13.18 -31.15
C LYS A 334 -10.03 12.17 -31.90
N THR A 335 -9.40 11.21 -32.57
CA THR A 335 -10.11 10.04 -33.12
C THR A 335 -10.42 9.04 -32.02
N SER A 336 -11.39 8.13 -32.24
CA SER A 336 -11.77 7.11 -31.26
C SER A 336 -10.60 6.18 -30.91
N ASN A 337 -9.78 5.79 -31.89
CA ASN A 337 -8.62 4.93 -31.65
C ASN A 337 -7.58 5.62 -30.75
N THR A 338 -7.27 6.89 -31.04
CA THR A 338 -6.29 7.64 -30.24
C THR A 338 -6.81 7.90 -28.83
N PHE A 339 -8.10 8.24 -28.68
CA PHE A 339 -8.70 8.47 -27.36
C PHE A 339 -8.74 7.19 -26.50
N ASN A 340 -9.01 6.04 -27.11
CA ASN A 340 -9.06 4.76 -26.40
C ASN A 340 -7.74 4.42 -25.69
N THR A 341 -6.59 4.81 -26.26
CA THR A 341 -5.28 4.65 -25.62
C THR A 341 -5.19 5.47 -24.33
N TYR A 342 -5.58 6.75 -24.37
CA TYR A 342 -5.57 7.62 -23.19
C TYR A 342 -6.58 7.16 -22.14
N ARG A 343 -7.80 6.80 -22.56
CA ARG A 343 -8.83 6.24 -21.69
C ARG A 343 -8.32 5.01 -20.95
N LYS A 344 -7.76 4.04 -21.68
CA LYS A 344 -7.24 2.81 -21.07
C LYS A 344 -6.13 3.12 -20.07
N ARG A 345 -5.20 4.01 -20.43
CA ARG A 345 -4.10 4.42 -19.55
C ARG A 345 -4.58 5.13 -18.28
N LEU A 346 -5.55 6.04 -18.38
CA LEU A 346 -6.11 6.75 -17.22
C LEU A 346 -6.91 5.83 -16.29
N ILE A 347 -7.63 4.85 -16.86
CA ILE A 347 -8.30 3.80 -16.08
C ILE A 347 -7.25 2.92 -15.37
N GLU A 348 -6.22 2.49 -16.09
CA GLU A 348 -5.13 1.69 -15.52
C GLU A 348 -4.33 2.45 -14.45
N LYS A 349 -4.23 3.78 -14.53
CA LYS A 349 -3.64 4.61 -13.48
C LYS A 349 -4.59 4.81 -12.28
N GLY A 350 -5.86 4.38 -12.37
CA GLY A 350 -6.86 4.55 -11.31
C GLY A 350 -7.42 5.97 -11.19
N ILE A 351 -7.19 6.83 -12.18
CA ILE A 351 -7.58 8.26 -12.13
C ILE A 351 -9.05 8.43 -12.53
N VAL A 352 -9.50 7.64 -13.51
CA VAL A 352 -10.88 7.63 -13.98
C VAL A 352 -11.45 6.22 -14.00
N VAL A 353 -12.77 6.14 -13.94
CA VAL A 353 -13.53 4.89 -14.07
C VAL A 353 -14.64 5.06 -15.10
N SER A 354 -15.08 3.95 -15.70
CA SER A 354 -16.18 3.92 -16.65
C SER A 354 -17.36 3.16 -16.02
N SER A 355 -18.04 3.81 -15.06
CA SER A 355 -19.17 3.23 -14.31
C SER A 355 -20.39 2.96 -15.19
N GLN A 356 -20.57 3.77 -16.24
CA GLN A 356 -21.63 3.65 -17.23
C GLN A 356 -21.03 3.57 -18.65
N TYR A 357 -21.63 2.76 -19.51
CA TYR A 357 -21.24 2.67 -20.91
C TYR A 357 -21.26 4.05 -21.59
N GLY A 358 -20.12 4.45 -22.17
CA GLY A 358 -19.98 5.73 -22.86
C GLY A 358 -19.60 6.92 -21.96
N TYR A 359 -19.39 6.71 -20.65
CA TYR A 359 -19.05 7.77 -19.70
C TYR A 359 -17.75 7.50 -18.94
N LEU A 360 -17.12 8.58 -18.47
CA LEU A 360 -15.98 8.59 -17.56
C LEU A 360 -16.26 9.47 -16.34
N GLU A 361 -15.78 9.03 -15.19
CA GLU A 361 -15.86 9.74 -13.92
C GLU A 361 -14.50 9.73 -13.23
N PHE A 362 -14.20 10.76 -12.43
CA PHE A 362 -13.03 10.73 -11.55
C PHE A 362 -13.22 9.75 -10.40
N THR A 363 -12.28 8.81 -10.27
CA THR A 363 -12.27 7.81 -9.19
C THR A 363 -11.94 8.47 -7.85
N LEU A 364 -11.02 9.43 -7.86
CA LEU A 364 -10.48 10.08 -6.67
C LEU A 364 -11.39 11.22 -6.15
N PRO A 365 -11.59 11.34 -4.83
CA PRO A 365 -12.42 12.39 -4.24
C PRO A 365 -11.78 13.78 -4.39
N GLY A 366 -12.53 14.78 -4.85
CA GLY A 366 -12.01 16.14 -5.04
C GLY A 366 -10.97 16.33 -6.15
N PHE A 367 -10.54 15.27 -6.87
CA PHE A 367 -9.45 15.37 -7.85
C PHE A 367 -9.76 16.32 -9.03
N GLY A 368 -11.02 16.40 -9.48
CA GLY A 368 -11.42 17.37 -10.50
C GLY A 368 -11.23 18.83 -10.06
N ARG A 369 -11.48 19.14 -8.78
CA ARG A 369 -11.21 20.47 -8.20
C ARG A 369 -9.72 20.77 -8.20
N PHE A 370 -8.90 19.80 -7.81
CA PHE A 370 -7.44 19.91 -7.87
C PHE A 370 -6.95 20.17 -9.31
N VAL A 371 -7.40 19.39 -10.29
CA VAL A 371 -7.01 19.55 -11.70
C VAL A 371 -7.40 20.94 -12.23
N LYS A 372 -8.57 21.46 -11.84
CA LYS A 372 -9.00 22.81 -12.21
C LYS A 372 -7.99 23.88 -11.79
N LEU A 373 -7.51 23.81 -10.54
CA LEU A 373 -6.53 24.75 -10.01
C LEU A 373 -5.16 24.67 -10.71
N GLN A 374 -4.81 23.50 -11.26
CA GLN A 374 -3.56 23.29 -12.01
C GLN A 374 -3.67 23.66 -13.50
N SER A 375 -4.90 23.77 -14.04
CA SER A 375 -5.16 23.98 -15.47
C SER A 375 -5.47 25.44 -15.82
N CYS A 376 -5.46 26.33 -14.82
CA CYS A 376 -5.71 27.77 -14.95
C CYS A 376 -4.41 28.57 -14.95
#